data_AF-A0A1V4ZJ50-F1
#
_entry.id   AF-A0A1V4ZJ50-F1
#
_cell.length_a   1.000
_cell.length_b   1.000
_cell.length_c   1.000
_cell.angle_alpha   90.00
_cell.angle_beta   90.00
_cell.angle_gamma   90.00
#
_symmetry.space_group_name_H-M   'P 1'
#
loop_
_entity.id
_entity.type
_entity.pdbx_description
1 polymer ?
#
loop_
_entity_poly.entity_id
_entity_poly.type
_entity_poly.pdbx_seq_one_letter_code
_entity_poly.pdbx_strand_id
1 'polypeptide(L)'
;MRRFLCPAGNHTLMQLPEIIPRVLPGDLLHNYPVVSLIFANIVTIVLAILGNWDLATVLFVYWVQSVVIGIFSVISILSADTAVIRGDLQRPIDERGGTDRVTLRFAWFYLCIMAGFFTLHYGLFHLGYFFIIVDSEIFGAVNFSDPNIRIACGLFFVNHLYSYITYRHTGPKDYRFVNENFFSPYGRIIPMHLTIIFGSIVILALQILGLTTTLPVLVLFLILKTFSDINAHLIKHERETNPDAPVRFF
;
A
#
# COMPACT_ATOMS: atom_id res chain seq x y z
N MET A 1 19.32 -15.37 -63.28
CA MET A 1 18.74 -14.13 -63.83
C MET A 1 18.58 -13.13 -62.68
N ARG A 2 18.64 -11.82 -62.96
CA ARG A 2 19.14 -10.73 -62.10
C ARG A 2 18.26 -10.33 -60.89
N ARG A 3 18.97 -9.84 -59.86
CA ARG A 3 18.65 -8.81 -58.83
C ARG A 3 17.23 -8.23 -58.81
N PHE A 4 16.69 -8.06 -57.60
CA PHE A 4 16.23 -6.76 -57.09
C PHE A 4 16.43 -6.67 -55.57
N LEU A 5 17.42 -5.85 -55.17
CA LEU A 5 17.54 -5.26 -53.84
C LEU A 5 16.64 -4.02 -53.83
N CYS A 6 15.83 -3.84 -52.80
CA CYS A 6 15.23 -2.55 -52.44
C CYS A 6 15.50 -2.29 -50.95
N PRO A 7 16.00 -1.10 -50.58
CA PRO A 7 16.38 -0.79 -49.21
C PRO A 7 15.18 -0.23 -48.45
N ALA A 8 14.69 -0.94 -47.44
CA ALA A 8 13.78 -0.36 -46.47
C ALA A 8 14.61 0.25 -45.34
N GLY A 9 14.65 1.59 -45.30
CA GLY A 9 15.34 2.34 -44.27
C GLY A 9 14.87 1.94 -42.88
N ASN A 10 15.82 1.53 -42.05
CA ASN A 10 15.64 1.47 -40.60
C ASN A 10 15.44 2.90 -40.09
N HIS A 11 14.19 3.36 -40.08
CA HIS A 11 13.78 4.34 -39.09
C HIS A 11 13.77 3.62 -37.75
N THR A 12 14.89 3.71 -37.04
CA THR A 12 15.00 3.43 -35.61
C THR A 12 14.03 4.36 -34.90
N LEU A 13 12.76 3.94 -34.82
CA LEU A 13 11.91 4.38 -33.72
C LEU A 13 12.66 3.95 -32.47
N MET A 14 13.25 4.93 -31.79
CA MET A 14 13.82 4.78 -30.48
C MET A 14 12.66 4.28 -29.61
N GLN A 15 12.52 2.95 -29.50
CA GLN A 15 11.58 2.30 -28.61
C GLN A 15 11.98 2.82 -27.23
N LEU A 16 11.19 3.78 -26.73
CA LEU A 16 11.30 4.22 -25.36
C LEU A 16 11.31 2.95 -24.50
N PRO A 17 12.22 2.84 -23.52
CA PRO A 17 12.28 1.68 -22.66
C PRO A 17 10.86 1.40 -22.14
N GLU A 18 10.42 0.15 -22.22
CA GLU A 18 9.05 -0.32 -21.87
C GLU A 18 8.55 0.14 -20.49
N ILE A 19 9.45 0.69 -19.68
CA ILE A 19 9.22 1.30 -18.38
C ILE A 19 8.27 2.51 -18.47
N ILE A 20 8.42 3.39 -19.47
CA ILE A 20 7.69 4.67 -19.50
C ILE A 20 6.17 4.49 -19.73
N PRO A 21 5.70 3.75 -20.77
CA PRO A 21 4.28 3.51 -20.96
C PRO A 21 3.67 2.56 -19.89
N ARG A 22 4.48 1.77 -19.19
CA ARG A 22 4.06 0.90 -18.08
C ARG A 22 3.87 1.67 -16.76
N VAL A 23 4.65 2.73 -16.54
CA VAL A 23 4.56 3.57 -15.33
C VAL A 23 3.52 4.69 -15.48
N LEU A 24 3.27 5.19 -16.69
CA LEU A 24 2.31 6.26 -16.99
C LEU A 24 1.37 5.88 -18.16
N PRO A 25 0.32 5.09 -17.91
CA PRO A 25 -0.77 4.95 -18.88
C PRO A 25 -1.60 6.24 -18.91
N GLY A 26 -2.17 6.56 -20.07
CA GLY A 26 -2.97 7.78 -20.30
C GLY A 26 -4.23 7.93 -19.44
N ASP A 27 -4.57 6.94 -18.62
CA ASP A 27 -5.76 6.90 -17.75
C ASP A 27 -5.46 7.02 -16.25
N LEU A 28 -4.34 7.65 -15.89
CA LEU A 28 -4.02 8.01 -14.49
C LEU A 28 -5.13 8.80 -13.78
N LEU A 29 -5.94 9.56 -14.54
CA LEU A 29 -7.06 10.34 -14.02
C LEU A 29 -8.31 9.49 -13.71
N HIS A 30 -8.50 8.33 -14.36
CA HIS A 30 -9.68 7.47 -14.15
C HIS A 30 -9.49 6.46 -13.00
N ASN A 31 -8.26 6.26 -12.55
CA ASN A 31 -7.96 5.39 -11.41
C ASN A 31 -8.05 6.17 -10.09
N TYR A 32 -9.29 6.47 -9.67
CA TYR A 32 -9.61 7.25 -8.46
C TYR A 32 -8.86 6.84 -7.17
N PRO A 33 -8.58 5.55 -6.89
CA PRO A 33 -7.77 5.17 -5.73
C PRO A 33 -6.32 5.67 -5.80
N VAL A 34 -5.76 5.75 -7.00
CA VAL A 34 -4.38 6.21 -7.26
C VAL A 34 -4.30 7.73 -7.15
N VAL A 35 -5.28 8.43 -7.74
CA VAL A 35 -5.41 9.89 -7.63
C VAL A 35 -5.58 10.31 -6.18
N SER A 36 -6.42 9.57 -5.43
CA SER A 36 -6.62 9.79 -4.00
C SER A 36 -5.34 9.58 -3.18
N LEU A 37 -4.50 8.60 -3.55
CA LEU A 37 -3.22 8.32 -2.92
C LEU A 37 -2.18 9.42 -3.20
N ILE A 38 -2.06 9.82 -4.47
CA ILE A 38 -1.14 10.88 -4.91
C ILE A 38 -1.54 12.21 -4.27
N PHE A 39 -2.84 12.52 -4.26
CA PHE A 39 -3.38 13.71 -3.62
C PHE A 39 -3.07 13.73 -2.12
N ALA A 40 -3.34 12.64 -1.40
CA ALA A 40 -3.05 12.54 0.02
C ALA A 40 -1.55 12.73 0.34
N ASN A 41 -0.67 12.16 -0.48
CA ASN A 41 0.78 12.32 -0.34
C ASN A 41 1.21 13.78 -0.58
N ILE A 42 0.70 14.44 -1.62
CA ILE A 42 1.00 15.83 -1.92
C ILE A 42 0.52 16.74 -0.78
N VAL A 43 -0.71 16.55 -0.31
CA VAL A 43 -1.24 17.33 0.82
C VAL A 43 -0.39 17.14 2.07
N THR A 44 0.05 15.91 2.36
CA THR A 44 0.93 15.62 3.50
C THR A 44 2.27 16.36 3.37
N ILE A 45 2.87 16.39 2.17
CA ILE A 45 4.13 17.11 1.93
C ILE A 45 3.93 18.62 2.07
N VAL A 46 2.85 19.18 1.51
CA VAL A 46 2.55 20.61 1.63
C VAL A 46 2.35 21.02 3.09
N LEU A 47 1.57 20.25 3.86
CA LEU A 47 1.37 20.51 5.29
C LEU A 47 2.66 20.36 6.08
N ALA A 48 3.50 19.38 5.74
CA ALA A 48 4.80 19.20 6.37
C ALA A 48 5.74 20.40 6.15
N ILE A 49 5.76 20.95 4.93
CA ILE A 49 6.57 22.14 4.60
C ILE A 49 6.02 23.37 5.32
N LEU A 50 4.70 23.60 5.27
CA LEU A 50 4.07 24.76 5.93
C LEU A 50 4.19 24.69 7.46
N GLY A 51 4.10 23.49 8.03
CA GLY A 51 4.18 23.23 9.46
C GLY A 51 5.60 23.07 10.00
N ASN A 52 6.62 23.13 9.14
CA ASN A 52 8.02 22.79 9.47
C ASN A 52 8.12 21.48 10.26
N TRP A 53 7.41 20.46 9.78
CA TRP A 53 7.28 19.20 10.51
C TRP A 53 8.59 18.46 10.59
N ASP A 54 8.86 17.93 11.77
CA ASP A 54 9.95 17.02 11.99
C ASP A 54 9.67 15.64 11.36
N LEU A 55 10.72 14.86 11.17
CA LEU A 55 10.64 13.53 10.58
C LEU A 55 9.68 12.62 11.37
N ALA A 56 9.73 12.64 12.70
CA ALA A 56 8.80 11.89 13.54
C ALA A 56 7.33 12.24 13.23
N THR A 57 7.03 13.52 12.97
CA THR A 57 5.66 13.96 12.64
C THR A 57 5.23 13.43 11.26
N VAL A 58 6.12 13.48 10.26
CA VAL A 58 5.83 12.93 8.92
C VAL A 58 5.61 11.42 8.98
N LEU A 59 6.47 10.71 9.72
CA LEU A 59 6.35 9.26 9.94
C LEU A 59 5.07 8.92 10.71
N PHE A 60 4.70 9.73 11.70
CA PHE A 60 3.47 9.54 12.46
C PHE A 60 2.22 9.71 11.59
N VAL A 61 2.16 10.75 10.74
CA VAL A 61 1.03 10.92 9.81
C VAL A 61 0.94 9.73 8.86
N TYR A 62 2.08 9.27 8.32
CA TYR A 62 2.12 8.09 7.48
C TYR A 62 1.71 6.79 8.21
N TRP A 63 2.11 6.65 9.48
CA TRP A 63 1.68 5.57 10.35
C TRP A 63 0.15 5.58 10.52
N VAL A 64 -0.46 6.74 10.78
CA VAL A 64 -1.92 6.86 10.86
C VAL A 64 -2.58 6.44 9.55
N GLN A 65 -2.06 6.87 8.40
CA GLN A 65 -2.58 6.46 7.09
C GLN A 65 -2.60 4.93 6.93
N SER A 66 -1.51 4.28 7.36
CA SER A 66 -1.35 2.82 7.33
C SER A 66 -2.35 2.13 8.26
N VAL A 67 -2.50 2.60 9.51
CA VAL A 67 -3.50 2.08 10.46
C VAL A 67 -4.92 2.23 9.93
N VAL A 68 -5.26 3.38 9.36
CA VAL A 68 -6.58 3.64 8.77
C VAL A 68 -6.88 2.60 7.68
N ILE A 69 -5.96 2.40 6.73
CA ILE A 69 -6.11 1.38 5.68
C ILE A 69 -6.29 -0.01 6.29
N GLY A 70 -5.49 -0.37 7.32
CA GLY A 70 -5.62 -1.65 8.02
C GLY A 70 -7.00 -1.88 8.64
N ILE A 71 -7.61 -0.85 9.23
CA ILE A 71 -8.97 -0.93 9.78
C ILE A 71 -9.98 -1.25 8.67
N PHE A 72 -9.92 -0.53 7.55
CA PHE A 72 -10.83 -0.77 6.42
C PHE A 72 -10.61 -2.14 5.77
N SER A 73 -9.37 -2.64 5.74
CA SER A 73 -9.06 -4.01 5.31
C SER A 73 -9.74 -5.07 6.18
N VAL A 74 -9.74 -4.90 7.50
CA VAL A 74 -10.48 -5.80 8.42
C VAL A 74 -11.97 -5.79 8.12
N ILE A 75 -12.55 -4.59 7.94
CA ILE A 75 -13.98 -4.45 7.60
C ILE A 75 -14.27 -5.12 6.25
N SER A 76 -13.41 -4.94 5.25
CA SER A 76 -13.53 -5.62 3.94
C SER A 76 -13.53 -7.13 4.07
N ILE A 77 -12.54 -7.71 4.76
CA ILE A 77 -12.42 -9.17 4.93
C ILE A 77 -13.69 -9.74 5.58
N LEU A 78 -14.20 -9.09 6.62
CA LEU A 78 -15.43 -9.50 7.30
C LEU A 78 -16.70 -9.26 6.44
N SER A 79 -16.64 -8.34 5.49
CA SER A 79 -17.73 -8.02 4.55
C SER A 79 -17.74 -8.89 3.30
N ALA A 80 -16.84 -9.87 3.19
CA ALA A 80 -16.77 -10.80 2.08
C ALA A 80 -18.02 -11.70 2.01
N ASP A 81 -18.38 -12.17 0.81
CA ASP A 81 -19.56 -13.00 0.63
C ASP A 81 -19.29 -14.42 1.14
N THR A 82 -19.85 -14.75 2.31
CA THR A 82 -19.64 -16.05 2.95
C THR A 82 -20.09 -17.23 2.09
N ALA A 83 -21.11 -17.06 1.24
CA ALA A 83 -21.59 -18.12 0.37
C ALA A 83 -20.62 -18.37 -0.79
N VAL A 84 -20.04 -17.31 -1.36
CA VAL A 84 -18.99 -17.38 -2.38
C VAL A 84 -17.71 -17.99 -1.79
N ILE A 85 -17.26 -17.49 -0.63
CA ILE A 85 -16.08 -18.01 0.07
C ILE A 85 -16.22 -19.50 0.40
N ARG A 86 -17.41 -19.94 0.83
CA ARG A 86 -17.68 -21.37 1.02
C ARG A 86 -17.48 -22.16 -0.28
N GLY A 87 -17.97 -21.64 -1.41
CA GLY A 87 -17.77 -22.27 -2.73
C GLY A 87 -16.29 -22.35 -3.11
N ASP A 88 -15.55 -21.27 -2.90
CA ASP A 88 -14.11 -21.21 -3.15
C ASP A 88 -13.31 -22.19 -2.28
N LEU A 89 -13.69 -22.35 -1.01
CA LEU A 89 -13.10 -23.32 -0.09
C LEU A 89 -13.48 -24.77 -0.43
N GLN A 90 -14.65 -24.99 -1.03
CA GLN A 90 -15.12 -26.31 -1.45
C GLN A 90 -14.41 -26.80 -2.73
N ARG A 91 -14.12 -25.89 -3.67
CA ARG A 91 -13.57 -26.24 -5.00
C ARG A 91 -12.33 -27.17 -4.94
N PRO A 92 -11.31 -26.92 -4.10
CA PRO A 92 -10.14 -27.81 -4.01
C PRO A 92 -10.45 -29.20 -3.44
N ILE A 93 -11.52 -29.36 -2.65
CA ILE A 93 -11.97 -30.65 -2.11
C ILE A 93 -12.62 -31.45 -3.23
N ASP A 94 -13.49 -30.81 -4.00
CA ASP A 94 -14.21 -31.41 -5.12
C ASP A 94 -13.22 -31.86 -6.22
N GLU A 95 -12.24 -31.02 -6.57
CA GLU A 95 -11.17 -31.34 -7.54
C GLU A 95 -10.31 -32.53 -7.13
N ARG A 96 -10.19 -32.80 -5.82
CA ARG A 96 -9.46 -33.94 -5.26
C ARG A 96 -10.33 -35.18 -5.09
N GLY A 97 -11.61 -35.13 -5.47
CA GLY A 97 -12.56 -36.22 -5.27
C GLY A 97 -12.95 -36.45 -3.81
N GLY A 98 -12.76 -35.45 -2.94
CA GLY A 98 -13.16 -35.52 -1.54
C GLY A 98 -14.68 -35.49 -1.37
N THR A 99 -15.18 -36.02 -0.24
CA THR A 99 -16.63 -36.03 0.07
C THR A 99 -17.01 -35.01 1.16
N ASP A 100 -16.03 -34.36 1.77
CA ASP A 100 -16.23 -33.37 2.82
C ASP A 100 -16.96 -32.13 2.29
N ARG A 101 -17.86 -31.58 3.12
CA ARG A 101 -18.62 -30.37 2.78
C ARG A 101 -18.28 -29.21 3.70
N VAL A 102 -17.87 -28.09 3.10
CA VAL A 102 -17.65 -26.84 3.78
C VAL A 102 -18.99 -26.22 4.15
N THR A 103 -19.19 -25.95 5.44
CA THR A 103 -20.41 -25.29 5.93
C THR A 103 -20.28 -23.77 5.86
N LEU A 104 -21.41 -23.05 5.79
CA LEU A 104 -21.41 -21.57 5.88
C LEU A 104 -20.80 -21.08 7.20
N ARG A 105 -21.03 -21.81 8.30
CA ARG A 105 -20.45 -21.49 9.61
C ARG A 105 -18.93 -21.56 9.58
N PHE A 106 -18.37 -22.58 8.93
CA PHE A 106 -16.92 -22.70 8.77
C PHE A 106 -16.35 -21.57 7.91
N ALA A 107 -16.99 -21.24 6.79
CA ALA A 107 -16.55 -20.14 5.93
C ALA A 107 -16.55 -18.79 6.68
N TRP A 108 -17.58 -18.50 7.46
CA TRP A 108 -17.62 -17.29 8.30
C TRP A 108 -16.53 -17.31 9.38
N PHE A 109 -16.35 -18.44 10.06
CA PHE A 109 -15.29 -18.61 11.05
C PHE A 109 -13.89 -18.41 10.46
N TYR A 110 -13.65 -18.91 9.24
CA TYR A 110 -12.43 -18.67 8.48
C TYR A 110 -12.19 -17.16 8.26
N LEU A 111 -13.20 -16.41 7.83
CA LEU A 111 -13.08 -14.95 7.67
C LEU A 111 -12.74 -14.25 8.99
N CYS A 112 -13.35 -14.66 10.10
CA CYS A 112 -13.03 -14.13 11.43
C CYS A 112 -11.58 -14.44 11.84
N ILE A 113 -11.08 -15.65 11.58
CA ILE A 113 -9.68 -16.00 11.84
C ILE A 113 -8.75 -15.14 11.00
N MET A 114 -9.03 -14.98 9.70
CA MET A 114 -8.20 -14.18 8.80
C MET A 114 -8.15 -12.71 9.23
N ALA A 115 -9.31 -12.13 9.57
CA ALA A 115 -9.41 -10.77 10.09
C ALA A 115 -8.69 -10.61 11.44
N GLY A 116 -8.84 -11.59 12.34
CA GLY A 116 -8.19 -11.59 13.65
C GLY A 116 -6.66 -11.72 13.56
N PHE A 117 -6.17 -12.64 12.75
CA PHE A 117 -4.74 -12.80 12.47
C PHE A 117 -4.16 -11.53 11.83
N PHE A 118 -4.85 -10.96 10.83
CA PHE A 118 -4.43 -9.70 10.23
C PHE A 118 -4.33 -8.60 11.29
N THR A 119 -5.37 -8.41 12.11
CA THR A 119 -5.40 -7.39 13.16
C THR A 119 -4.24 -7.56 14.15
N LEU A 120 -3.99 -8.79 14.60
CA LEU A 120 -2.89 -9.07 15.53
C LEU A 120 -1.53 -8.85 14.88
N HIS A 121 -1.25 -9.46 13.73
CA HIS A 121 0.07 -9.41 13.11
C HIS A 121 0.39 -8.00 12.59
N TYR A 122 -0.52 -7.39 11.83
CA TYR A 122 -0.38 -6.03 11.32
C TYR A 122 -0.37 -5.00 12.45
N GLY A 123 -1.23 -5.19 13.46
CA GLY A 123 -1.30 -4.32 14.63
C GLY A 123 -0.05 -4.35 15.49
N LEU A 124 0.59 -5.52 15.68
CA LEU A 124 1.84 -5.63 16.44
C LEU A 124 2.99 -4.84 15.80
N PHE A 125 3.11 -4.86 14.46
CA PHE A 125 4.08 -4.00 13.78
C PHE A 125 3.80 -2.53 14.00
N HIS A 126 2.54 -2.10 13.89
CA HIS A 126 2.16 -0.71 14.11
C HIS A 126 2.36 -0.28 15.56
N LEU A 127 2.14 -1.16 16.52
CA LEU A 127 2.41 -0.90 17.92
C LEU A 127 3.91 -0.67 18.15
N GLY A 128 4.77 -1.52 17.57
CA GLY A 128 6.23 -1.32 17.61
C GLY A 128 6.65 0.02 17.00
N TYR A 129 6.08 0.38 15.85
CA TYR A 129 6.35 1.68 15.21
C TYR A 129 5.89 2.86 16.05
N PHE A 130 4.76 2.74 16.73
CA PHE A 130 4.25 3.81 17.59
C PHE A 130 5.26 4.14 18.69
N PHE A 131 5.77 3.14 19.40
CA PHE A 131 6.79 3.35 20.44
C PHE A 131 8.08 3.96 19.85
N ILE A 132 8.53 3.46 18.70
CA ILE A 132 9.73 4.01 18.07
C ILE A 132 9.53 5.46 17.61
N ILE A 133 8.38 5.81 17.03
CA ILE A 133 8.17 7.14 16.47
C ILE A 133 7.84 8.17 17.57
N VAL A 134 7.06 7.78 18.58
CA VAL A 134 6.51 8.70 19.57
C VAL A 134 7.31 8.73 20.87
N ASP A 135 7.77 7.57 21.36
CA ASP A 135 8.40 7.45 22.69
C ASP A 135 9.93 7.51 22.62
N SER A 136 10.54 7.02 21.53
CA SER A 136 12.01 6.94 21.46
C SER A 136 12.73 8.26 21.17
N GLU A 137 12.01 9.27 20.66
CA GLU A 137 12.54 10.57 20.21
C GLU A 137 13.71 10.49 19.20
N ILE A 138 14.04 9.30 18.66
CA ILE A 138 15.15 9.08 17.71
C ILE A 138 14.98 9.94 16.45
N PHE A 139 13.75 10.03 15.95
CA PHE A 139 13.39 10.80 14.77
C PHE A 139 12.85 12.18 15.11
N GLY A 140 13.05 12.59 16.36
CA GLY A 140 12.54 13.78 17.03
C GLY A 140 11.12 13.62 17.58
N ALA A 141 10.43 14.74 17.83
CA ALA A 141 9.22 14.76 18.65
C ALA A 141 7.96 15.07 17.85
N VAL A 142 6.89 14.28 18.10
CA VAL A 142 5.57 14.55 17.52
C VAL A 142 4.84 15.59 18.38
N ASN A 143 4.61 16.78 17.83
CA ASN A 143 3.86 17.82 18.53
C ASN A 143 2.35 17.62 18.37
N PHE A 144 1.75 16.81 19.26
CA PHE A 144 0.30 16.55 19.24
C PHE A 144 -0.59 17.80 19.43
N SER A 145 -0.03 18.92 19.88
CA SER A 145 -0.76 20.18 19.99
C SER A 145 -0.96 20.85 18.63
N ASP A 146 -0.13 20.52 17.62
CA ASP A 146 -0.26 21.07 16.28
C ASP A 146 -1.60 20.64 15.64
N PRO A 147 -2.52 21.59 15.35
CA PRO A 147 -3.77 21.28 14.69
C PRO A 147 -3.59 20.69 13.28
N ASN A 148 -2.47 20.98 12.60
CA ASN A 148 -2.23 20.49 11.24
C ASN A 148 -2.10 18.96 11.18
N ILE A 149 -1.56 18.32 12.23
CA ILE A 149 -1.47 16.85 12.31
C ILE A 149 -2.88 16.25 12.33
N ARG A 150 -3.76 16.81 13.17
CA ARG A 150 -5.16 16.35 13.28
C ARG A 150 -5.92 16.57 11.97
N ILE A 151 -5.70 17.71 11.30
CA ILE A 151 -6.29 18.02 10.01
C ILE A 151 -5.80 17.03 8.94
N ALA A 152 -4.50 16.74 8.87
CA ALA A 152 -3.94 15.80 7.90
C ALA A 152 -4.49 14.38 8.10
N CYS A 153 -4.49 13.89 9.34
CA CYS A 153 -5.04 12.58 9.68
C CYS A 153 -6.54 12.50 9.39
N GLY A 154 -7.31 13.53 9.76
CA GLY A 154 -8.74 13.60 9.52
C GLY A 154 -9.10 13.67 8.04
N LEU A 155 -8.40 14.50 7.27
CA LEU A 155 -8.60 14.62 5.82
C LEU A 155 -8.30 13.30 5.12
N PHE A 156 -7.22 12.63 5.49
CA PHE A 156 -6.90 11.32 4.95
C PHE A 156 -7.99 10.30 5.29
N PHE A 157 -8.42 10.25 6.55
CA PHE A 157 -9.46 9.33 7.00
C PHE A 157 -10.77 9.55 6.24
N VAL A 158 -11.23 10.79 6.10
CA VAL A 158 -12.46 11.13 5.37
C VAL A 158 -12.34 10.76 3.89
N ASN A 159 -11.23 11.10 3.25
CA ASN A 159 -10.96 10.75 1.86
C ASN A 159 -10.96 9.23 1.64
N HIS A 160 -10.30 8.48 2.51
CA HIS A 160 -10.28 7.02 2.43
C HIS A 160 -11.65 6.40 2.74
N LEU A 161 -12.37 6.90 3.74
CA LEU A 161 -13.73 6.47 4.07
C LEU A 161 -14.70 6.72 2.92
N TYR A 162 -14.61 7.89 2.26
CA TYR A 162 -15.42 8.21 1.09
C TYR A 162 -15.15 7.24 -0.06
N SER A 163 -13.87 7.00 -0.37
CA SER A 163 -13.46 6.02 -1.38
C SER A 163 -13.99 4.62 -1.03
N TYR A 164 -13.82 4.20 0.23
CA TYR A 164 -14.30 2.92 0.71
C TYR A 164 -15.82 2.76 0.52
N ILE A 165 -16.62 3.73 0.99
CA ILE A 165 -18.08 3.67 0.87
C ILE A 165 -18.54 3.67 -0.59
N THR A 166 -17.85 4.40 -1.46
CA THR A 166 -18.20 4.49 -2.88
C THR A 166 -17.90 3.19 -3.62
N TYR A 167 -16.75 2.57 -3.35
CA TYR A 167 -16.27 1.41 -4.11
C TYR A 167 -16.56 0.05 -3.46
N ARG A 168 -16.96 -0.02 -2.18
CA ARG A 168 -17.24 -1.29 -1.43
C ARG A 168 -18.27 -2.22 -2.07
N HIS A 169 -19.10 -1.70 -2.99
CA HIS A 169 -20.14 -2.46 -3.69
C HIS A 169 -19.71 -2.94 -5.08
N THR A 170 -18.50 -2.58 -5.51
CA THR A 170 -18.01 -2.90 -6.85
C THR A 170 -17.21 -4.20 -6.83
N GLY A 171 -17.55 -5.12 -7.73
CA GLY A 171 -16.80 -6.38 -7.94
C GLY A 171 -17.24 -7.55 -7.05
N PRO A 172 -16.80 -8.77 -7.41
CA PRO A 172 -17.07 -9.98 -6.63
C PRO A 172 -16.32 -9.95 -5.29
N LYS A 173 -16.99 -10.38 -4.22
CA LYS A 173 -16.42 -10.48 -2.87
C LYS A 173 -15.96 -11.90 -2.54
N ASP A 174 -15.20 -12.45 -3.47
CA ASP A 174 -14.70 -13.83 -3.48
C ASP A 174 -13.38 -13.97 -2.68
N TYR A 175 -12.74 -15.13 -2.78
CA TYR A 175 -11.45 -15.40 -2.16
C TYR A 175 -10.36 -14.40 -2.59
N ARG A 176 -10.38 -13.96 -3.86
CA ARG A 176 -9.41 -12.98 -4.37
C ARG A 176 -9.60 -11.63 -3.67
N PHE A 177 -10.85 -11.20 -3.48
CA PHE A 177 -11.16 -9.98 -2.72
C PHE A 177 -10.62 -10.04 -1.29
N VAL A 178 -10.80 -11.16 -0.58
CA VAL A 178 -10.26 -11.34 0.79
C VAL A 178 -8.74 -11.26 0.78
N ASN A 179 -8.10 -11.97 -0.15
CA ASN A 179 -6.65 -12.02 -0.29
C ASN A 179 -6.06 -10.64 -0.61
N GLU A 180 -6.71 -9.87 -1.48
CA GLU A 180 -6.30 -8.52 -1.85
C GLU A 180 -6.37 -7.56 -0.66
N ASN A 181 -7.49 -7.56 0.08
CA ASN A 181 -7.65 -6.70 1.26
C ASN A 181 -6.72 -7.12 2.40
N PHE A 182 -6.37 -8.40 2.49
CA PHE A 182 -5.43 -8.91 3.48
C PHE A 182 -3.99 -8.46 3.18
N PHE A 183 -3.52 -8.54 1.94
CA PHE A 183 -2.10 -8.28 1.63
C PHE A 183 -1.80 -6.84 1.20
N SER A 184 -2.75 -6.13 0.59
CA SER A 184 -2.55 -4.75 0.12
C SER A 184 -1.93 -3.81 1.18
N PRO A 185 -2.34 -3.87 2.47
CA PRO A 185 -1.76 -3.00 3.50
C PRO A 185 -0.28 -3.25 3.80
N TYR A 186 0.27 -4.43 3.51
CA TYR A 186 1.66 -4.77 3.81
C TYR A 186 2.67 -3.99 2.97
N GLY A 187 2.27 -3.45 1.81
CA GLY A 187 3.13 -2.55 1.04
C GLY A 187 3.57 -1.31 1.84
N ARG A 188 2.77 -0.88 2.83
CA ARG A 188 3.08 0.25 3.72
C ARG A 188 4.09 -0.09 4.82
N ILE A 189 4.17 -1.37 5.21
CA ILE A 189 5.11 -1.88 6.23
C ILE A 189 6.56 -1.79 5.74
N ILE A 190 6.79 -1.95 4.43
CA ILE A 190 8.15 -1.95 3.86
C ILE A 190 8.84 -0.57 4.06
N PRO A 191 8.28 0.57 3.61
CA PRO A 191 8.88 1.89 3.87
C PRO A 191 9.09 2.18 5.35
N MET A 192 8.16 1.77 6.22
CA MET A 192 8.27 1.95 7.67
C MET A 192 9.44 1.17 8.24
N HIS A 193 9.54 -0.14 7.99
CA HIS A 193 10.64 -0.96 8.48
C HIS A 193 12.00 -0.44 8.00
N LEU A 194 12.11 -0.20 6.70
CA LEU A 194 13.37 0.24 6.12
C LEU A 194 13.78 1.60 6.69
N THR A 195 12.84 2.53 6.86
CA THR A 195 13.16 3.84 7.43
C THR A 195 13.52 3.75 8.90
N ILE A 196 12.83 2.93 9.69
CA ILE A 196 13.18 2.76 11.10
C ILE A 196 14.56 2.12 11.25
N ILE A 197 14.87 1.06 10.49
CA ILE A 197 16.14 0.34 10.59
C ILE A 197 17.29 1.20 10.04
N PHE A 198 17.23 1.58 8.76
CA PHE A 198 18.31 2.32 8.11
C PHE A 198 18.36 3.77 8.57
N GLY A 199 17.22 4.40 8.84
CA GLY A 199 17.17 5.77 9.35
C GLY A 199 17.79 5.90 10.73
N SER A 200 17.55 4.94 11.65
CA SER A 200 18.21 4.95 12.96
C SER A 200 19.73 4.82 12.82
N ILE A 201 20.22 3.97 11.91
CA ILE A 201 21.65 3.80 11.65
C ILE A 201 22.26 5.10 11.09
N VAL A 202 21.57 5.75 10.15
CA VAL A 202 22.02 7.03 9.56
C VAL A 202 22.05 8.14 10.62
N ILE A 203 21.02 8.25 11.46
CA ILE A 203 20.98 9.24 12.56
C ILE A 203 22.14 9.00 13.52
N LEU A 204 22.38 7.76 13.93
CA LEU A 204 23.50 7.41 14.79
C LEU A 204 24.86 7.78 14.16
N ALA A 205 25.05 7.48 12.86
CA ALA A 205 26.27 7.82 12.15
C ALA A 205 26.49 9.34 12.05
N LEU A 206 25.43 10.11 11.76
CA LEU A 206 25.49 11.57 11.71
C LEU A 206 25.77 12.17 13.09
N GLN A 207 25.20 11.62 14.15
CA GLN A 207 25.45 12.05 15.52
C GLN A 207 26.91 11.84 15.93
N ILE A 208 27.53 10.72 15.52
CA ILE A 208 28.97 10.47 15.72
C ILE A 208 29.83 11.52 14.99
N LEU A 209 29.37 11.99 13.82
CA LEU A 209 30.01 13.07 13.06
C LEU A 209 29.69 14.48 13.60
N GLY A 210 28.88 14.60 14.65
CA GLY A 210 28.48 15.88 15.25
C GLY A 210 27.36 16.61 14.49
N LEU A 211 26.68 15.95 13.56
CA LEU A 211 25.57 16.51 12.79
C LEU A 211 24.23 16.07 13.38
N THR A 212 23.34 17.02 13.67
CA THR A 212 22.01 16.78 14.25
C THR A 212 20.88 16.97 13.24
N THR A 213 21.10 16.59 11.98
CA THR A 213 20.11 16.76 10.89
C THR A 213 19.37 15.46 10.60
N THR A 214 18.05 15.54 10.46
CA THR A 214 17.16 14.44 10.07
C THR A 214 16.87 14.42 8.56
N LEU A 215 17.37 15.40 7.80
CA LEU A 215 17.11 15.58 6.36
C LEU A 215 17.48 14.34 5.53
N PRO A 216 18.63 13.67 5.71
CA PRO A 216 18.99 12.51 4.90
C PRO A 216 18.00 11.34 5.08
N VAL A 217 17.47 11.16 6.29
CA VAL A 217 16.48 10.11 6.58
C VAL A 217 15.11 10.47 6.03
N LEU A 218 14.72 11.75 6.06
CA LEU A 218 13.51 12.22 5.39
C LEU A 218 13.54 11.95 3.89
N VAL A 219 14.66 12.25 3.23
CA VAL A 219 14.84 11.97 1.79
C VAL A 219 14.77 10.47 1.52
N LEU A 220 15.46 9.66 2.32
CA LEU A 220 15.38 8.19 2.22
C LEU A 220 13.94 7.69 2.34
N PHE A 221 13.20 8.18 3.33
CA PHE A 221 11.80 7.82 3.55
C PHE A 221 10.92 8.18 2.35
N LEU A 222 11.05 9.40 1.81
CA LEU A 222 10.26 9.85 0.67
C LEU A 222 10.55 9.02 -0.60
N ILE A 223 11.81 8.64 -0.82
CA ILE A 223 12.19 7.75 -1.94
C ILE A 223 11.54 6.37 -1.77
N LEU A 224 11.68 5.75 -0.60
CA LEU A 224 11.10 4.43 -0.31
C LEU A 224 9.57 4.44 -0.41
N LYS A 225 8.95 5.50 0.09
CA LYS A 225 7.50 5.71 0.00
C LYS A 225 7.05 5.81 -1.46
N THR A 226 7.75 6.62 -2.26
CA THR A 226 7.45 6.78 -3.70
C THR A 226 7.61 5.45 -4.44
N PHE A 227 8.66 4.68 -4.15
CA PHE A 227 8.86 3.36 -4.73
C PHE A 227 7.73 2.38 -4.38
N SER A 228 7.31 2.33 -3.11
CA SER A 228 6.19 1.49 -2.68
C SER A 228 4.87 1.90 -3.36
N ASP A 229 4.61 3.20 -3.47
CA ASP A 229 3.42 3.72 -4.15
C ASP A 229 3.42 3.38 -5.66
N ILE A 230 4.58 3.45 -6.33
CA ILE A 230 4.73 3.06 -7.74
C ILE A 230 4.52 1.54 -7.91
N ASN A 231 5.11 0.70 -7.06
CA ASN A 231 4.92 -0.74 -7.15
C ASN A 231 3.47 -1.15 -6.95
N ALA A 232 2.77 -0.52 -5.99
CA ALA A 232 1.34 -0.73 -5.79
C ALA A 232 0.54 -0.37 -7.06
N HIS A 233 0.92 0.70 -7.76
CA HIS A 233 0.32 1.08 -9.04
C HIS A 233 0.57 0.06 -10.16
N LEU A 234 1.83 -0.38 -10.30
CA LEU A 234 2.23 -1.35 -11.33
C LEU A 234 1.50 -2.69 -11.17
N ILE A 235 1.41 -3.20 -9.94
CA ILE A 235 0.68 -4.43 -9.62
C ILE A 235 -0.80 -4.29 -9.96
N LYS A 236 -1.39 -3.12 -9.70
CA LYS A 236 -2.81 -2.87 -10.02
C LYS A 236 -3.03 -2.84 -11.53
N HIS A 237 -2.17 -2.16 -12.28
CA HIS A 237 -2.27 -2.08 -13.74
C HIS A 237 -2.10 -3.45 -14.41
N GLU A 238 -1.12 -4.25 -13.97
CA GLU A 238 -0.94 -5.61 -14.47
C GLU A 238 -2.22 -6.44 -14.29
N ARG A 239 -2.92 -6.28 -13.16
CA ARG A 239 -4.19 -6.96 -12.88
C ARG A 239 -5.36 -6.47 -13.72
N GLU A 240 -5.42 -5.18 -14.04
CA GLU A 240 -6.45 -4.61 -14.92
C GLU A 240 -6.23 -5.09 -16.38
N THR A 241 -4.99 -5.27 -16.80
CA THR A 241 -4.64 -5.76 -18.15
C THR A 241 -4.60 -7.28 -18.29
N ASN A 242 -4.42 -8.04 -17.20
CA ASN A 242 -4.32 -9.50 -17.22
C ASN A 242 -5.05 -10.11 -16.00
N PRO A 243 -6.39 -10.29 -16.08
CA PRO A 243 -7.21 -10.74 -14.96
C PRO A 243 -6.87 -12.15 -14.47
N ASP A 244 -6.29 -12.98 -15.33
CA ASP A 244 -5.98 -14.41 -15.09
C ASP A 244 -4.54 -14.63 -14.60
N ALA A 245 -3.73 -13.58 -14.47
CA ALA A 245 -2.36 -13.69 -13.98
C ALA A 245 -2.31 -14.12 -12.49
N PRO A 246 -1.35 -14.97 -12.09
CA PRO A 246 -1.17 -15.35 -10.70
C PRO A 246 -0.85 -14.13 -9.83
N VAL A 247 -1.46 -14.08 -8.63
CA VAL A 247 -1.38 -12.94 -7.72
C VAL A 247 0.07 -12.74 -7.27
N ARG A 248 0.74 -11.68 -7.78
CA ARG A 248 2.06 -11.24 -7.29
C ARG A 248 1.88 -10.22 -6.16
N PHE A 249 2.65 -10.39 -5.09
CA PHE A 249 2.54 -9.61 -3.86
C PHE A 249 3.73 -8.69 -3.59
N PHE A 250 4.79 -8.75 -4.40
CA PHE A 250 6.01 -7.97 -4.25
C PHE A 250 6.69 -7.77 -5.60
#